data_AF-A0A5D0UGB8-F1
#
_entry.id   AF-A0A5D0UGB8-F1
#
_cell.length_a   1.000
_cell.length_b   1.000
_cell.length_c   1.000
_cell.angle_alpha   90.00
_cell.angle_beta   90.00
_cell.angle_gamma   90.00
#
_symmetry.space_group_name_H-M   'P 1'
#
loop_
_entity.id
_entity.type
_entity.pdbx_description
1 polymer ?
#
loop_
_entity_poly.entity_id
_entity_poly.type
_entity_poly.pdbx_seq_one_letter_code
_entity_poly.pdbx_strand_id
1 'polypeptide(L)'
;MTVAMNRQAMAARDPRELVSPEVWGLLVEDLRRYHHVTRDYAERMMGQALVFLKAQAQIVQARREGRPWQRIVPTSPVDPAWHAFILRSQAYGEFCQQHAGEYIHHVPYQDEAMLNGAALETTIPQLAATGYRVDVEFWHGERSPCCPPECNNMGGN
;
A
#
# COMPACT_ATOMS: atom_id res chain seq x y z
N MET A 1 -34.75 -26.77 -11.23
CA MET A 1 -34.66 -25.32 -10.97
C MET A 1 -33.19 -24.99 -10.83
N THR A 2 -32.61 -24.26 -11.79
CA THR A 2 -31.18 -23.91 -11.79
C THR A 2 -31.06 -22.48 -11.32
N VAL A 3 -30.52 -22.28 -10.12
CA VAL A 3 -30.25 -20.95 -9.57
C VAL A 3 -29.07 -20.35 -10.35
N ALA A 4 -29.34 -19.34 -11.16
CA ALA A 4 -28.32 -18.57 -11.86
C ALA A 4 -27.49 -17.77 -10.83
N MET A 5 -26.21 -18.08 -10.69
CA MET A 5 -25.25 -17.27 -9.95
C MET A 5 -25.01 -15.98 -10.73
N ASN A 6 -25.68 -14.89 -10.34
CA ASN A 6 -25.39 -13.56 -10.86
C ASN A 6 -24.10 -13.02 -10.19
N ARG A 7 -22.93 -13.46 -10.66
CA ARG A 7 -21.65 -12.79 -10.37
C ARG A 7 -21.47 -11.66 -11.38
N GLN A 8 -22.08 -10.51 -11.11
CA GLN A 8 -21.57 -9.26 -11.68
C GLN A 8 -20.20 -9.01 -11.04
N ALA A 9 -19.13 -9.38 -11.75
CA ALA A 9 -17.80 -8.91 -11.43
C ALA A 9 -17.79 -7.40 -11.73
N MET A 10 -18.09 -6.57 -10.72
CA MET A 10 -17.77 -5.15 -10.81
C MET A 10 -16.28 -5.04 -11.16
N ALA A 11 -15.97 -4.34 -12.25
CA ALA A 11 -14.58 -4.01 -12.56
C ALA A 11 -13.97 -3.29 -11.35
N ALA A 12 -12.78 -3.72 -10.92
CA ALA A 12 -12.12 -3.12 -9.77
C ALA A 12 -11.88 -1.62 -10.02
N ARG A 13 -12.10 -0.80 -8.99
CA ARG A 13 -11.97 0.67 -9.06
C ARG A 13 -10.53 1.08 -9.32
N ASP A 14 -10.34 2.25 -9.91
CA ASP A 14 -9.00 2.77 -10.16
C ASP A 14 -8.41 3.34 -8.86
N PRO A 15 -7.19 2.91 -8.44
CA PRO A 15 -6.54 3.46 -7.25
C PRO A 15 -6.36 4.98 -7.28
N ARG A 16 -6.33 5.60 -8.47
CA ARG A 16 -6.25 7.05 -8.64
C ARG A 16 -7.40 7.80 -7.96
N GLU A 17 -8.55 7.15 -7.80
CA GLU A 17 -9.74 7.72 -7.16
C GLU A 17 -9.55 7.97 -5.65
N LEU A 18 -8.49 7.42 -5.04
CA LEU A 18 -8.19 7.55 -3.61
C LEU A 18 -7.55 8.90 -3.24
N VAL A 19 -7.14 9.70 -4.21
CA VAL A 19 -6.56 11.04 -4.00
C VAL A 19 -7.08 12.00 -5.08
N SER A 20 -6.89 13.30 -4.88
CA SER A 20 -7.23 14.27 -5.92
C SER A 20 -6.31 14.13 -7.14
N PRO A 21 -6.74 14.53 -8.35
CA PRO A 21 -5.88 14.50 -9.55
C PRO A 21 -4.60 15.35 -9.40
N GLU A 22 -4.67 16.43 -8.62
CA GLU A 22 -3.51 17.28 -8.32
C GLU A 22 -2.49 16.55 -7.45
N VAL A 23 -2.95 15.95 -6.35
CA VAL A 23 -2.09 15.14 -5.46
C VAL A 23 -1.49 13.97 -6.23
N TRP A 24 -2.29 13.28 -7.05
CA TRP A 24 -1.79 12.22 -7.93
C TRP A 24 -0.63 12.68 -8.82
N GLY A 25 -0.80 13.81 -9.51
CA GLY A 25 0.23 14.36 -10.39
C GLY A 25 1.54 14.69 -9.65
N LEU A 26 1.43 15.30 -8.47
CA LEU A 26 2.60 15.62 -7.63
C LEU A 26 3.36 14.36 -7.20
N LEU A 27 2.63 13.35 -6.74
CA LEU A 27 3.21 12.09 -6.27
C LEU A 27 3.91 11.31 -7.39
N VAL A 28 3.31 11.27 -8.58
CA VAL A 28 3.93 10.63 -9.75
C VAL A 28 5.21 11.36 -10.15
N GLU A 29 5.22 12.69 -10.17
CA GLU A 29 6.42 13.45 -10.52
C GLU A 29 7.53 13.37 -9.47
N ASP A 30 7.19 13.28 -8.18
CA ASP A 30 8.16 13.02 -7.12
C ASP A 30 8.83 11.65 -7.32
N LEU A 31 8.04 10.61 -7.59
CA LEU A 31 8.57 9.28 -7.86
C LEU A 31 9.52 9.27 -9.04
N ARG A 32 9.16 9.94 -10.15
CA ARG A 32 10.04 10.06 -11.31
C ARG A 32 11.33 10.81 -10.98
N ARG A 33 11.25 11.88 -10.20
CA ARG A 33 12.40 12.72 -9.84
C ARG A 33 13.40 11.97 -8.96
N TYR A 34 12.91 11.25 -7.95
CA TYR A 34 13.76 10.67 -6.90
C TYR A 34 14.11 9.20 -7.13
N HIS A 35 13.32 8.47 -7.92
CA HIS A 35 13.61 7.06 -8.26
C HIS A 35 14.01 6.85 -9.72
N HIS A 36 14.02 7.91 -10.56
CA HIS A 36 14.46 7.88 -11.96
C HIS A 36 13.73 6.84 -12.83
N VAL A 37 12.44 6.64 -12.57
CA VAL A 37 11.59 5.69 -13.30
C VAL A 37 10.76 6.37 -14.40
N THR A 38 10.20 5.57 -15.32
CA THR A 38 9.24 6.07 -16.31
C THR A 38 7.96 6.55 -15.64
N ARG A 39 7.20 7.41 -16.34
CA ARG A 39 5.90 7.87 -15.84
C ARG A 39 4.94 6.72 -15.58
N ASP A 40 4.83 5.81 -16.54
CA ASP A 40 3.93 4.66 -16.45
C ASP A 40 4.26 3.77 -15.24
N TYR A 41 5.55 3.56 -14.97
CA TYR A 41 5.97 2.80 -13.80
C TYR A 41 5.70 3.54 -12.49
N ALA A 42 5.96 4.86 -12.42
CA ALA A 42 5.62 5.69 -11.27
C ALA A 42 4.10 5.70 -10.97
N GLU A 43 3.27 5.78 -12.01
CA GLU A 43 1.82 5.69 -11.91
C GLU A 43 1.38 4.33 -11.34
N ARG A 44 2.01 3.22 -11.76
CA ARG A 44 1.73 1.88 -11.21
C ARG A 44 2.21 1.76 -9.75
N MET A 45 3.43 2.21 -9.44
CA MET A 45 3.98 2.27 -8.08
C MET A 45 3.04 2.99 -7.12
N MET A 46 2.65 4.23 -7.47
CA MET A 46 1.77 5.05 -6.63
C MET A 46 0.38 4.43 -6.51
N GLY A 47 -0.15 3.89 -7.60
CA GLY A 47 -1.42 3.16 -7.58
C GLY A 47 -1.41 2.03 -6.54
N GLN A 48 -0.36 1.21 -6.52
CA GLN A 48 -0.26 0.11 -5.56
C GLN A 48 0.00 0.58 -4.11
N ALA A 49 0.74 1.68 -3.92
CA ALA A 49 0.89 2.31 -2.60
C ALA A 49 -0.45 2.82 -2.04
N LEU A 50 -1.30 3.42 -2.87
CA LEU A 50 -2.64 3.85 -2.45
C LEU A 50 -3.54 2.67 -2.07
N VAL A 51 -3.49 1.56 -2.82
CA VAL A 51 -4.24 0.34 -2.46
C VAL A 51 -3.74 -0.24 -1.13
N PHE A 52 -2.41 -0.30 -0.94
CA PHE A 52 -1.81 -0.73 0.32
C PHE A 52 -2.25 0.14 1.50
N LEU A 53 -2.19 1.46 1.34
CA LEU A 53 -2.64 2.42 2.35
C LEU A 53 -4.14 2.31 2.63
N LYS A 54 -4.96 2.02 1.62
CA LYS A 54 -6.38 1.77 1.82
C LYS A 54 -6.63 0.51 2.64
N ALA A 55 -5.86 -0.56 2.41
CA ALA A 55 -5.91 -1.76 3.23
C ALA A 55 -5.43 -1.49 4.67
N GLN A 56 -4.36 -0.72 4.86
CA GLN A 56 -3.92 -0.28 6.19
C GLN A 56 -5.01 0.51 6.92
N ALA A 57 -5.69 1.41 6.22
CA ALA A 57 -6.80 2.17 6.79
C ALA A 57 -7.95 1.27 7.27
N GLN A 58 -8.28 0.21 6.52
CA GLN A 58 -9.28 -0.79 6.92
C GLN A 58 -8.82 -1.61 8.14
N ILE A 59 -7.54 -1.96 8.23
CA ILE A 59 -6.94 -2.64 9.38
C ILE A 59 -7.01 -1.76 10.63
N VAL A 60 -6.68 -0.46 10.49
CA VAL A 60 -6.79 0.52 11.57
C VAL A 60 -8.23 0.60 12.09
N GLN A 61 -9.21 0.72 11.21
CA GLN A 61 -10.63 0.70 11.59
C GLN A 61 -11.01 -0.59 12.31
N ALA A 62 -10.65 -1.75 11.76
CA ALA A 62 -10.94 -3.05 12.37
C ALA A 62 -10.35 -3.16 13.78
N ARG A 63 -9.10 -2.69 13.98
CA ARG A 63 -8.45 -2.65 15.29
C ARG A 63 -9.22 -1.78 16.28
N ARG A 64 -9.63 -0.58 15.87
CA ARG A 64 -10.42 0.35 16.72
C ARG A 64 -11.79 -0.22 17.10
N GLU A 65 -12.39 -1.00 16.22
CA GLU A 65 -13.66 -1.70 16.43
C GLU A 65 -13.51 -3.00 17.23
N GLY A 66 -12.30 -3.40 17.61
CA GLY A 66 -12.03 -4.67 18.32
C GLY A 66 -12.23 -5.91 17.45
N ARG A 67 -12.26 -5.76 16.13
CA ARG A 67 -12.38 -6.86 15.16
C ARG A 67 -11.02 -7.53 14.92
N PRO A 68 -11.00 -8.81 14.50
CA PRO A 68 -9.77 -9.46 14.06
C PRO A 68 -9.09 -8.68 12.93
N TRP A 69 -7.78 -8.54 13.03
CA TRP A 69 -6.94 -7.87 12.04
C TRP A 69 -5.60 -8.60 11.92
N GLN A 70 -4.93 -8.41 10.78
CA GLN A 70 -3.60 -8.93 10.54
C GLN A 70 -2.72 -7.81 9.99
N ARG A 71 -1.45 -7.84 10.34
CA ARG A 71 -0.47 -6.89 9.81
C ARG A 71 -0.18 -7.20 8.35
N ILE A 72 -0.01 -6.15 7.55
CA ILE A 72 0.43 -6.25 6.15
C ILE A 72 1.71 -5.44 5.94
N VAL A 73 2.46 -5.79 4.90
CA VAL A 73 3.76 -5.18 4.57
C VAL A 73 3.82 -4.80 3.09
N PRO A 74 4.45 -3.67 2.74
CA PRO A 74 4.64 -3.31 1.35
C PRO A 74 5.77 -4.15 0.72
N THR A 75 5.78 -4.25 -0.61
CA THR A 75 6.92 -4.77 -1.39
C THR A 75 7.94 -3.67 -1.69
N SER A 76 9.13 -4.05 -2.16
CA SER A 76 10.22 -3.15 -2.55
C SER A 76 9.80 -1.97 -3.44
N PRO A 77 8.97 -2.13 -4.49
CA PRO A 77 8.53 -0.98 -5.29
C PRO A 77 7.38 -0.17 -4.66
N VAL A 78 6.65 -0.72 -3.70
CA VAL A 78 5.48 -0.06 -3.08
C VAL A 78 5.88 0.84 -1.92
N ASP A 79 6.86 0.42 -1.12
CA ASP A 79 7.31 1.19 0.04
C ASP A 79 7.89 2.59 -0.31
N PRO A 80 8.75 2.75 -1.34
CA PRO A 80 9.22 4.07 -1.75
C PRO A 80 8.09 4.99 -2.24
N ALA A 81 7.04 4.43 -2.84
CA ALA A 81 5.86 5.19 -3.22
C ALA A 81 5.03 5.64 -2.01
N TRP A 82 4.94 4.82 -0.97
CA TRP A 82 4.38 5.26 0.30
C TRP A 82 5.23 6.38 0.93
N HIS A 83 6.56 6.26 0.93
CA HIS A 83 7.46 7.32 1.40
C HIS A 83 7.25 8.64 0.66
N ALA A 84 7.13 8.62 -0.67
CA ALA A 84 6.82 9.81 -1.46
C ALA A 84 5.51 10.48 -1.01
N PHE A 85 4.49 9.70 -0.64
CA PHE A 85 3.24 10.26 -0.14
C PHE A 85 3.39 10.89 1.24
N ILE A 86 4.12 10.26 2.17
CA ILE A 86 4.39 10.83 3.50
C ILE A 86 5.05 12.22 3.39
N LEU A 87 5.94 12.42 2.41
CA LEU A 87 6.60 13.71 2.17
C LEU A 87 5.63 14.80 1.70
N ARG A 88 4.50 14.43 1.08
CA ARG A 88 3.35 15.33 0.86
C ARG A 88 2.46 15.35 2.10
N SER A 89 3.06 15.73 3.23
CA SER A 89 2.52 15.52 4.58
C SER A 89 1.10 16.03 4.82
N GLN A 90 0.72 17.17 4.21
CA GLN A 90 -0.64 17.70 4.29
C GLN A 90 -1.65 16.75 3.63
N ALA A 91 -1.42 16.40 2.36
CA ALA A 91 -2.27 15.47 1.62
C ALA A 91 -2.28 14.06 2.24
N TYR A 92 -1.16 13.61 2.78
CA TYR A 92 -1.08 12.33 3.47
C TYR A 92 -1.90 12.33 4.76
N GLY A 93 -1.83 13.41 5.55
CA GLY A 93 -2.65 13.58 6.75
C GLY A 93 -4.14 13.59 6.43
N GLU A 94 -4.55 14.31 5.39
CA GLU A 94 -5.93 14.33 4.89
C GLU A 94 -6.40 12.94 4.46
N PHE A 95 -5.60 12.23 3.67
CA PHE A 95 -5.88 10.85 3.27
C PHE A 95 -6.09 9.94 4.48
N CYS A 96 -5.18 10.01 5.46
CA CYS A 96 -5.23 9.20 6.67
C CYS A 96 -6.50 9.49 7.47
N GLN A 97 -6.82 10.77 7.69
CA GLN A 97 -8.04 11.17 8.38
C GLN A 97 -9.30 10.72 7.65
N GLN A 98 -9.33 10.88 6.31
CA GLN A 98 -10.49 10.51 5.49
C GLN A 98 -10.74 9.01 5.47
N HIS A 99 -9.68 8.19 5.44
CA HIS A 99 -9.82 6.76 5.24
C HIS A 99 -9.63 5.91 6.49
N ALA A 100 -8.81 6.30 7.44
CA ALA A 100 -8.56 5.57 8.68
C ALA A 100 -9.19 6.24 9.91
N GLY A 101 -9.45 7.55 9.82
CA GLY A 101 -9.90 8.36 10.95
C GLY A 101 -8.79 8.75 11.93
N GLU A 102 -7.54 8.39 11.62
CA GLU A 102 -6.32 8.74 12.35
C GLU A 102 -5.09 8.62 11.43
N TYR A 103 -3.93 9.10 11.88
CA TYR A 103 -2.70 9.05 11.10
C TYR A 103 -2.18 7.61 10.97
N ILE A 104 -1.90 7.16 9.74
CA ILE A 104 -1.25 5.87 9.50
C ILE A 104 0.26 6.08 9.65
N HIS A 105 0.81 5.68 10.78
CA HIS A 105 2.25 5.80 11.02
C HIS A 105 3.04 4.77 10.21
N HIS A 106 4.06 5.23 9.50
CA HIS A 106 5.08 4.35 8.92
C HIS A 106 6.00 3.91 10.05
N VAL A 107 5.82 2.67 10.49
CA VAL A 107 6.65 2.03 11.52
C VAL A 107 7.34 0.85 10.86
N PRO A 108 8.62 1.01 10.46
CA PRO A 108 9.42 -0.09 9.98
C PRO A 108 9.38 -1.22 11.00
N TYR A 109 9.11 -2.43 10.52
CA TYR A 109 9.09 -3.61 11.35
C TYR A 109 9.83 -4.70 10.62
N GLN A 110 10.63 -5.44 11.37
CA GLN A 110 11.41 -6.55 10.88
C GLN A 110 11.00 -7.77 11.71
N ASP A 111 10.48 -8.78 11.02
CA ASP A 111 10.11 -10.08 11.60
C ASP A 111 10.58 -11.16 10.64
N GLU A 112 10.86 -12.36 11.17
CA GLU A 112 11.31 -13.52 10.40
C GLU A 112 10.32 -13.87 9.27
N ALA A 113 9.02 -13.62 9.47
CA ALA A 113 7.98 -13.80 8.46
C ALA A 113 8.07 -12.81 7.27
N MET A 114 8.74 -11.67 7.46
CA MET A 114 9.04 -10.74 6.35
C MET A 114 10.24 -11.23 5.55
N LEU A 115 11.22 -11.87 6.20
CA LEU A 115 12.44 -12.37 5.57
C LEU A 115 12.18 -13.57 4.64
N ASN A 116 11.16 -14.39 4.93
CA ASN A 116 10.81 -15.57 4.13
C ASN A 116 9.67 -15.34 3.10
N GLY A 117 9.11 -14.14 3.04
CA GLY A 117 8.05 -13.77 2.08
C GLY A 117 6.63 -14.22 2.46
N ALA A 118 6.43 -14.90 3.60
CA ALA A 118 5.11 -15.31 4.08
C ALA A 118 4.18 -14.12 4.36
N ALA A 119 4.74 -12.96 4.72
CA ALA A 119 3.98 -11.73 4.95
C ALA A 119 3.17 -11.24 3.71
N LEU A 120 3.55 -11.66 2.50
CA LEU A 120 2.78 -11.33 1.29
C LEU A 120 1.52 -12.18 1.13
N GLU A 121 1.52 -13.42 1.64
CA GLU A 121 0.32 -14.28 1.65
C GLU A 121 -0.81 -13.66 2.49
N THR A 122 -0.44 -12.93 3.55
CA THR A 122 -1.38 -12.12 4.34
C THR A 122 -1.78 -10.83 3.63
N THR A 123 -0.84 -10.18 2.93
CA THR A 123 -1.05 -8.85 2.35
C THR A 123 -2.02 -8.88 1.17
N ILE A 124 -1.81 -9.77 0.19
CA ILE A 124 -2.58 -9.79 -1.06
C ILE A 124 -4.11 -9.90 -0.83
N PRO A 125 -4.61 -10.80 0.06
CA PRO A 125 -6.03 -10.85 0.39
C PRO A 125 -6.60 -9.53 0.94
N GLN A 126 -5.83 -8.79 1.74
CA GLN A 126 -6.26 -7.49 2.27
C GLN A 126 -6.34 -6.44 1.17
N LEU A 127 -5.40 -6.45 0.22
CA LEU A 127 -5.44 -5.56 -0.95
C LEU A 127 -6.68 -5.83 -1.82
N ALA A 128 -6.98 -7.11 -2.09
CA ALA A 128 -8.16 -7.50 -2.85
C ALA A 128 -9.47 -7.05 -2.18
N ALA A 129 -9.53 -7.12 -0.84
CA ALA A 129 -10.70 -6.69 -0.06
C ALA A 129 -10.98 -5.18 -0.13
N THR A 130 -10.05 -4.36 -0.61
CA THR A 130 -10.27 -2.92 -0.82
C THR A 130 -11.22 -2.61 -1.98
N GLY A 131 -11.36 -3.55 -2.92
CA GLY A 131 -12.15 -3.38 -4.15
C GLY A 131 -11.48 -2.49 -5.22
N TYR A 132 -10.20 -2.15 -5.04
CA TYR A 132 -9.39 -1.44 -6.03
C TYR A 132 -8.52 -2.40 -6.85
N ARG A 133 -8.08 -1.94 -8.03
CA ARG A 133 -7.24 -2.73 -8.92
C ARG A 133 -5.88 -3.03 -8.27
N VAL A 134 -5.63 -4.32 -8.01
CA VAL A 134 -4.33 -4.83 -7.56
C VAL A 134 -3.50 -5.24 -8.78
N ASP A 135 -2.30 -4.69 -8.89
CA ASP A 135 -1.34 -5.01 -9.95
C ASP A 135 -0.42 -6.14 -9.49
N VAL A 136 -0.72 -7.36 -9.93
CA VAL A 136 -0.02 -8.58 -9.49
C VAL A 136 1.48 -8.54 -9.73
N GLU A 137 1.99 -7.80 -10.71
CA GLU A 137 3.44 -7.72 -10.96
C GLU A 137 4.19 -7.09 -9.78
N PHE A 138 3.56 -6.13 -9.09
CA PHE A 138 4.13 -5.44 -7.92
C PHE A 138 4.08 -6.26 -6.63
N TRP A 139 3.28 -7.32 -6.60
CA TRP A 139 3.03 -8.14 -5.41
C TRP A 139 3.56 -9.57 -5.55
N HIS A 140 3.91 -10.00 -6.77
CA HIS A 140 4.49 -11.30 -7.06
C HIS A 140 5.94 -11.22 -7.63
N GLY A 141 6.34 -10.09 -8.23
CA GLY A 141 7.70 -9.79 -8.70
C GLY A 141 8.46 -8.87 -7.75
N GLU A 142 9.79 -9.02 -7.69
CA GLU A 142 10.69 -8.35 -6.73
C GLU A 142 10.40 -8.67 -5.25
N ARG A 143 10.52 -9.95 -4.90
CA ARG A 143 10.61 -10.43 -3.51
C ARG A 143 11.94 -10.01 -2.88
N SER A 144 12.09 -8.76 -2.49
CA SER A 144 13.07 -8.37 -1.49
C SER A 144 12.33 -7.77 -0.29
N PRO A 145 12.49 -8.36 0.92
CA PRO A 145 12.05 -7.69 2.14
C PRO A 145 12.76 -6.33 2.22
N CYS A 146 11.97 -5.30 2.52
CA CYS A 146 12.24 -3.87 2.45
C CYS A 146 13.37 -3.35 3.37
N CYS A 147 14.30 -4.19 3.82
CA CYS A 147 15.40 -3.73 4.67
C CYS A 147 16.73 -3.94 3.94
N PRO A 148 17.39 -2.86 3.49
CA PRO A 148 18.82 -2.89 3.24
C PRO A 148 19.53 -3.35 4.53
N PRO A 149 20.65 -4.10 4.45
CA PRO A 149 21.42 -4.53 5.63
C PRO A 149 21.81 -3.36 6.55
N GLU A 150 21.89 -2.15 5.99
CA GLU A 150 22.27 -0.92 6.70
C GLU A 150 21.22 -0.46 7.73
N CYS A 151 19.95 -0.85 7.62
CA CYS A 151 18.92 -0.55 8.61
C CYS A 151 19.05 -1.39 9.90
N ASN A 152 19.89 -2.44 9.92
CA ASN A 152 20.09 -3.31 11.10
C ASN A 152 20.98 -2.69 12.19
N ASN A 153 21.67 -1.57 11.93
CA ASN A 153 22.69 -1.04 12.85
C ASN A 153 22.29 0.23 13.61
N MET A 154 21.01 0.63 13.60
CA MET A 154 20.52 1.70 14.48
C MET A 154 20.11 1.15 15.85
N GLY A 155 20.93 0.25 16.40
CA GLY A 155 20.91 -0.10 17.81
C GLY A 155 21.62 1.01 18.57
N GLY A 156 20.85 1.92 19.15
CA GLY A 156 21.38 2.95 20.03
C GLY A 156 22.14 2.34 21.19
N ASN A 157 23.34 2.85 21.43
CA ASN A 157 24.08 2.74 22.68
C ASN A 157 24.15 4.14 23.28
#